data_AF-A0AAE1BD75-F1
#
_entry.id   AF-A0AAE1BD75-F1
#
_cell.length_a   1.000
_cell.length_b   1.000
_cell.length_c   1.000
_cell.angle_alpha   90.00
_cell.angle_beta   90.00
_cell.angle_gamma   90.00
#
_symmetry.space_group_name_H-M   'P 1'
#
loop_
_entity.id
_entity.type
_entity.pdbx_description
1 polymer ?
#
loop_
_entity_poly.entity_id
_entity_poly.type
_entity_poly.pdbx_seq_one_letter_code
_entity_poly.pdbx_strand_id
1 'polypeptide(L)'
;MKFSLVLSLLVGMMAVFIFKGHCAESEEEETDTVSVEETENDEPLDPEKVEYAKGSVCQYCSYCKFCKLCDQDCPCKKSKTQPNCDMCKYCKFCYLCSAFCDTVCSAGGILDRVSASIVNSLPSFNKEEVDGDIDAVKYWIDKKKDEL
;
A
#
# COMPACT_ATOMS: atom_id res chain seq x y z
N MET A 1 -3.93 37.77 16.44
CA MET A 1 -2.59 38.10 15.90
C MET A 1 -1.47 37.11 16.25
N LYS A 2 -1.68 36.09 17.12
CA LYS A 2 -0.66 35.07 17.41
C LYS A 2 -0.67 33.84 16.49
N PHE A 3 -1.80 33.53 15.84
CA PHE A 3 -1.92 32.36 14.95
C PHE A 3 -1.28 32.57 13.56
N SER A 4 -1.29 33.78 13.00
CA SER A 4 -0.66 34.06 11.69
C SER A 4 0.87 33.96 11.71
N LEU A 5 1.53 34.26 12.83
CA LEU A 5 2.99 34.15 12.92
C LEU A 5 3.47 32.69 12.93
N VAL A 6 2.71 31.79 13.57
CA VAL A 6 3.08 30.37 13.67
C VAL A 6 2.95 29.67 12.31
N LEU A 7 1.95 30.06 11.52
CA LEU A 7 1.74 29.52 10.18
C LEU A 7 2.82 29.98 9.19
N SER A 8 3.28 31.24 9.27
CA SER A 8 4.40 31.73 8.44
C SER A 8 5.75 31.09 8.78
N LEU A 9 5.98 30.71 10.05
CA LEU A 9 7.21 30.04 10.48
C LEU A 9 7.30 28.58 10.00
N LEU A 10 6.17 27.87 9.97
CA LEU A 10 6.10 26.48 9.50
C LEU A 10 6.30 26.38 7.97
N VAL A 11 5.72 27.31 7.21
CA VAL A 11 5.91 27.39 5.75
C VAL A 11 7.36 27.78 5.40
N GLY A 12 7.98 28.64 6.22
CA GLY A 12 9.38 29.03 6.06
C GLY A 12 10.38 27.88 6.30
N MET A 13 10.12 27.00 7.27
CA MET A 13 11.01 25.85 7.53
C MET A 13 10.95 24.79 6.41
N MET A 14 9.79 24.60 5.76
CA MET A 14 9.68 23.68 4.63
C MET A 14 10.43 24.18 3.38
N ALA A 15 10.51 25.50 3.17
CA ALA A 15 11.23 26.09 2.03
C ALA A 15 12.76 25.98 2.16
N VAL A 16 13.31 25.90 3.37
CA VAL A 16 14.76 25.82 3.60
C VAL A 16 15.32 24.43 3.30
N PHE A 17 14.52 23.37 3.40
CA PHE A 17 14.96 22.00 3.10
C PHE A 17 15.03 21.69 1.60
N ILE A 18 14.43 22.50 0.73
CA ILE A 18 14.45 22.28 -0.72
C ILE A 18 15.77 22.77 -1.36
N PHE A 19 16.50 23.69 -0.72
CA PHE A 19 17.68 24.32 -1.33
C PHE A 19 19.04 23.67 -1.03
N LYS A 20 19.09 22.51 -0.35
CA LYS A 20 20.36 21.87 0.03
C LYS A 20 20.51 20.46 -0.54
N GLY A 21 20.42 20.35 -1.86
CA GLY A 21 20.94 19.23 -2.65
C GLY A 21 21.89 19.76 -3.72
N HIS A 22 23.18 19.85 -3.40
CA HIS A 22 24.26 20.02 -4.37
C HIS A 22 24.45 18.67 -5.08
N CYS A 23 24.07 18.55 -6.35
CA CYS A 23 24.59 17.49 -7.21
C CYS A 23 25.92 18.00 -7.78
N ALA A 24 26.99 17.26 -7.50
CA ALA A 24 28.29 17.41 -8.14
C ALA A 24 28.21 16.97 -9.60
N GLU A 25 28.92 17.67 -10.47
CA GLU A 25 29.01 17.44 -11.91
C GLU A 25 29.92 16.23 -12.23
N SER A 26 29.43 15.32 -13.07
CA SER A 26 30.25 14.42 -13.89
C SER A 26 29.49 14.11 -15.18
N GLU A 27 30.13 14.44 -16.29
CA GLU A 27 29.68 14.31 -17.68
C GLU A 27 29.51 12.83 -18.09
N GLU A 28 28.43 12.53 -18.83
CA GLU A 28 28.36 11.79 -20.11
C GLU A 28 27.03 11.03 -20.31
N GLU A 29 26.51 11.16 -21.54
CA GLU A 29 25.48 10.41 -22.27
C GLU A 29 23.97 10.69 -22.13
N GLU A 30 23.37 10.85 -23.31
CA GLU A 30 21.97 11.12 -23.65
C GLU A 30 20.98 10.25 -22.87
N THR A 31 19.91 10.85 -22.36
CA THR A 31 18.61 10.15 -22.25
C THR A 31 17.46 11.16 -22.18
N ASP A 32 16.45 10.89 -22.99
CA ASP A 32 15.26 11.70 -23.28
C ASP A 32 14.68 12.47 -22.09
N THR A 33 14.47 13.76 -22.31
CA THR A 33 13.54 14.58 -21.52
C THR A 33 12.13 14.04 -21.69
N VAL A 34 11.71 13.12 -20.83
CA VAL A 34 10.29 12.86 -20.62
C VAL A 34 9.74 13.98 -19.75
N SER A 35 9.06 14.92 -20.40
CA SER A 35 8.16 15.87 -19.76
C SER A 35 7.09 15.05 -19.02
N VAL A 36 7.17 15.04 -17.69
CA VAL A 36 6.10 14.51 -16.85
C VAL A 36 4.97 15.53 -16.89
N GLU A 37 4.07 15.34 -17.84
CA GLU A 37 2.74 15.92 -17.70
C GLU A 37 2.07 15.19 -16.53
N GLU A 38 1.88 15.92 -15.42
CA GLU A 38 1.00 15.51 -14.33
C GLU A 38 -0.43 15.48 -14.89
N THR A 39 -0.78 14.38 -15.56
CA THR A 39 -2.15 14.06 -15.88
C THR A 39 -2.79 13.55 -14.59
N GLU A 40 -3.40 14.47 -13.85
CA GLU A 40 -4.42 14.17 -12.84
C GLU A 40 -5.59 13.46 -13.53
N ASN A 41 -5.45 12.15 -13.73
CA ASN A 41 -6.54 11.30 -14.17
C ASN A 41 -7.33 10.90 -12.92
N ASP A 42 -8.31 11.74 -12.60
CA ASP A 42 -9.29 11.58 -11.51
C ASP A 42 -10.40 10.57 -11.91
N GLU A 43 -10.08 9.51 -12.67
CA GLU A 43 -11.00 8.39 -12.80
C GLU A 43 -10.89 7.50 -11.54
N PRO A 44 -12.02 7.04 -10.98
CA PRO A 44 -12.00 6.09 -9.89
C PRO A 44 -11.31 4.81 -10.37
N LEU A 45 -10.07 4.63 -9.91
CA LEU A 45 -9.29 3.43 -10.20
C LEU A 45 -10.05 2.21 -9.68
N ASP A 46 -10.38 1.31 -10.59
CA ASP A 46 -10.92 0.00 -10.28
C ASP A 46 -9.95 -0.71 -9.30
N PRO A 47 -10.32 -0.91 -8.02
CA PRO A 47 -9.43 -1.51 -7.03
C PRO A 47 -9.00 -2.94 -7.40
N GLU A 48 -9.68 -3.57 -8.38
CA GLU A 48 -9.32 -4.89 -8.91
C GLU A 48 -8.13 -4.86 -9.88
N LYS A 49 -7.71 -3.69 -10.40
CA LYS A 49 -6.62 -3.53 -11.38
C LYS A 49 -5.42 -2.73 -10.88
N VAL A 50 -5.42 -2.36 -9.60
CA VAL A 50 -4.32 -1.58 -9.00
C VAL A 50 -3.15 -2.51 -8.70
N GLU A 51 -2.09 -2.44 -9.51
CA GLU A 51 -0.84 -3.18 -9.29
C GLU A 51 0.22 -2.29 -8.63
N TYR A 52 0.56 -2.60 -7.38
CA TYR A 52 1.66 -1.99 -6.64
C TYR A 52 3.01 -2.60 -7.04
N ALA A 53 4.08 -1.82 -6.87
CA ALA A 53 5.44 -2.29 -7.12
C ALA A 53 5.77 -3.54 -6.28
N LYS A 54 6.40 -4.55 -6.89
CA LYS A 54 6.71 -5.81 -6.20
C LYS A 54 7.60 -5.58 -4.99
N GLY A 55 7.15 -6.05 -3.82
CA GLY A 55 7.89 -5.88 -2.56
C GLY A 55 7.62 -4.56 -1.84
N SER A 56 6.80 -3.68 -2.42
CA SER A 56 6.29 -2.48 -1.77
C SER A 56 5.46 -2.81 -0.54
N VAL A 57 5.52 -1.94 0.47
CA VAL A 57 4.58 -2.02 1.60
C VAL A 57 3.13 -1.77 1.17
N CYS A 58 2.93 -1.01 0.09
CA CYS A 58 1.61 -0.73 -0.45
C CYS A 58 0.97 -1.96 -1.10
N GLN A 59 1.76 -2.99 -1.43
CA GLN A 59 1.25 -4.27 -1.93
C GLN A 59 0.29 -4.94 -0.93
N TYR A 60 0.38 -4.60 0.37
CA TYR A 60 -0.59 -5.04 1.37
C TYR A 60 -2.03 -4.65 1.02
N CYS A 61 -2.23 -3.49 0.36
CA CYS A 61 -3.55 -2.95 0.08
C CYS A 61 -4.39 -3.83 -0.85
N SER A 62 -3.75 -4.66 -1.69
CA SER A 62 -4.45 -5.66 -2.50
C SER A 62 -5.16 -6.75 -1.68
N TYR A 63 -4.82 -6.89 -0.39
CA TYR A 63 -5.49 -7.82 0.54
C TYR A 63 -6.72 -7.21 1.23
N CYS A 64 -6.95 -5.90 1.12
CA CYS A 64 -8.06 -5.23 1.82
C CYS A 64 -9.44 -5.76 1.41
N LYS A 65 -9.60 -6.31 0.19
CA LYS A 65 -10.83 -6.99 -0.23
C LYS A 65 -11.20 -8.17 0.68
N PHE A 66 -10.22 -8.84 1.25
CA PHE A 66 -10.46 -9.96 2.17
C PHE A 66 -10.95 -9.50 3.55
N CYS A 67 -10.88 -8.22 3.88
CA CYS A 67 -11.39 -7.72 5.16
C CYS A 67 -12.92 -7.85 5.27
N LYS A 68 -13.67 -7.90 4.17
CA LYS A 68 -15.11 -8.20 4.20
C LYS A 68 -15.40 -9.56 4.85
N LEU A 69 -14.47 -10.52 4.69
CA LEU A 69 -14.56 -11.85 5.29
C LEU A 69 -14.50 -11.77 6.82
N CYS A 70 -13.73 -10.84 7.35
CA CYS A 70 -13.59 -10.65 8.79
C CYS A 70 -14.89 -10.18 9.43
N ASP A 71 -15.65 -9.33 8.74
CA ASP A 71 -16.91 -8.79 9.26
C ASP A 71 -18.04 -9.83 9.27
N GLN A 72 -17.96 -10.85 8.40
CA GLN A 72 -19.04 -11.82 8.19
C GLN A 72 -18.74 -13.21 8.77
N ASP A 73 -17.50 -13.69 8.62
CA ASP A 73 -17.13 -15.08 8.88
C ASP A 73 -16.20 -15.27 10.07
N CYS A 74 -15.78 -14.19 10.75
CA CYS A 74 -14.90 -14.28 11.91
C CYS A 74 -15.56 -13.75 13.21
N PRO A 75 -15.25 -14.34 14.39
CA PRO A 75 -14.47 -15.56 14.60
C PRO A 75 -15.26 -16.83 14.20
N CYS A 76 -14.56 -17.87 13.74
CA CYS A 76 -15.20 -19.14 13.38
C CYS A 76 -14.40 -20.38 13.80
N LYS A 77 -15.04 -21.54 13.63
CA LYS A 77 -14.45 -22.86 13.87
C LYS A 77 -14.24 -23.58 12.55
N LYS A 78 -13.00 -24.02 12.30
CA LYS A 78 -12.63 -24.73 11.08
C LYS A 78 -13.55 -25.92 10.81
N SER A 79 -14.11 -25.96 9.62
CA SER A 79 -15.04 -27.00 9.18
C SER A 79 -14.93 -27.20 7.67
N LYS A 80 -15.63 -28.21 7.12
CA LYS A 80 -15.69 -28.41 5.66
C LYS A 80 -16.34 -27.24 4.92
N THR A 81 -17.26 -26.53 5.56
CA THR A 81 -17.98 -25.39 4.99
C THR A 81 -17.25 -24.06 5.21
N GLN A 82 -16.42 -23.97 6.25
CA GLN A 82 -15.58 -22.81 6.57
C GLN A 82 -14.12 -23.26 6.76
N PRO A 83 -13.40 -23.57 5.66
CA PRO A 83 -11.99 -23.95 5.70
C PRO A 83 -11.07 -22.74 5.97
N ASN A 84 -11.57 -21.52 5.77
CA ASN A 84 -10.85 -20.24 5.86
C ASN A 84 -10.67 -19.70 7.28
N CYS A 85 -11.14 -20.37 8.34
CA CYS A 85 -11.08 -19.83 9.70
C CYS A 85 -9.67 -19.50 10.20
N ASP A 86 -8.64 -20.18 9.70
CA ASP A 86 -7.25 -19.88 10.05
C ASP A 86 -6.82 -18.50 9.51
N MET A 87 -7.51 -17.97 8.50
CA MET A 87 -7.30 -16.61 7.97
C MET A 87 -7.79 -15.53 8.93
N CYS A 88 -8.68 -15.84 9.88
CA CYS A 88 -9.21 -14.84 10.82
C CYS A 88 -8.10 -14.17 11.67
N LYS A 89 -6.92 -14.81 11.81
CA LYS A 89 -5.77 -14.22 12.51
C LYS A 89 -5.22 -12.96 11.81
N TYR A 90 -5.52 -12.78 10.52
CA TYR A 90 -5.13 -11.60 9.74
C TYR A 90 -6.10 -10.43 9.86
N CYS A 91 -7.31 -10.63 10.39
CA CYS A 91 -8.31 -9.58 10.53
C CYS A 91 -7.84 -8.39 11.39
N LYS A 92 -6.92 -8.65 12.32
CA LYS A 92 -6.29 -7.61 13.15
C LYS A 92 -5.50 -6.58 12.33
N PHE A 93 -5.21 -6.84 11.05
CA PHE A 93 -4.50 -5.92 10.17
C PHE A 93 -5.42 -5.08 9.28
N CYS A 94 -6.74 -5.34 9.28
CA CYS A 94 -7.69 -4.62 8.44
C CYS A 94 -7.79 -3.13 8.74
N TYR A 95 -7.43 -2.68 9.95
CA TYR A 95 -7.34 -1.25 10.28
C TYR A 95 -6.31 -0.50 9.40
N LEU A 96 -5.33 -1.20 8.83
CA LEU A 96 -4.36 -0.61 7.91
C LEU A 96 -5.00 -0.21 6.59
N CYS A 97 -6.11 -0.84 6.18
CA CYS A 97 -6.77 -0.48 4.94
C CYS A 97 -7.28 0.96 4.97
N SER A 98 -8.08 1.31 5.98
CA SER A 98 -8.63 2.66 6.10
C SER A 98 -7.60 3.72 6.51
N ALA A 99 -6.58 3.33 7.28
CA ALA A 99 -5.60 4.28 7.80
C ALA A 99 -4.39 4.51 6.89
N PHE A 100 -4.02 3.52 6.07
CA PHE A 100 -2.79 3.51 5.28
C PHE A 100 -3.08 3.37 3.79
N CYS A 101 -3.93 2.43 3.37
CA CYS A 101 -4.17 2.21 1.96
C CYS A 101 -4.92 3.35 1.29
N ASP A 102 -5.99 3.84 1.92
CA ASP A 102 -6.85 4.87 1.34
C ASP A 102 -6.20 6.27 1.33
N THR A 103 -5.17 6.48 2.16
CA THR A 103 -4.63 7.83 2.44
C THR A 103 -3.16 7.99 2.08
N VAL A 104 -2.38 6.91 2.08
CA VAL A 104 -0.91 6.96 1.94
C VAL A 104 -0.44 6.25 0.68
N CYS A 105 -1.09 5.15 0.28
CA CYS A 105 -0.63 4.33 -0.83
C CYS A 105 -1.33 4.67 -2.15
N SER A 106 -0.53 4.86 -3.18
CA SER A 106 -0.99 4.97 -4.57
C SER A 106 -0.11 4.08 -5.44
N ALA A 107 -0.71 3.29 -6.33
CA ALA A 107 0.06 2.43 -7.23
C ALA A 107 0.98 3.28 -8.11
N GLY A 108 2.25 2.88 -8.19
CA GLY A 108 3.27 3.65 -8.90
C GLY A 108 3.67 4.97 -8.20
N GLY A 109 3.12 5.28 -7.03
CA GLY A 109 3.48 6.45 -6.24
C GLY A 109 4.87 6.37 -5.62
N ILE A 110 5.34 7.48 -5.04
CA ILE A 110 6.69 7.57 -4.46
C ILE A 110 6.89 6.52 -3.36
N LEU A 111 5.94 6.41 -2.43
CA LEU A 111 6.05 5.43 -1.34
C LEU A 111 6.04 4.00 -1.87
N ASP A 112 5.22 3.73 -2.89
CA ASP A 112 5.14 2.42 -3.53
C ASP A 112 6.49 2.01 -4.14
N ARG A 113 7.11 2.89 -4.94
CA ARG A 113 8.40 2.64 -5.59
C ARG A 113 9.57 2.58 -4.61
N VAL A 114 9.65 3.52 -3.66
CA VAL A 114 10.75 3.59 -2.70
C VAL A 114 10.73 2.40 -1.77
N SER A 115 9.55 2.02 -1.27
CA SER A 115 9.44 0.86 -0.37
C SER A 115 9.72 -0.46 -1.10
N ALA A 116 9.35 -0.59 -2.38
CA ALA A 116 9.71 -1.74 -3.20
C ALA A 116 11.23 -1.90 -3.38
N SER A 117 11.96 -0.78 -3.37
CA SER A 117 13.43 -0.78 -3.46
C SER A 117 14.11 -1.18 -2.15
N ILE A 118 13.37 -1.23 -1.04
CA ILE A 118 13.85 -1.59 0.30
C ILE A 118 13.20 -2.91 0.72
N VAL A 119 13.93 -4.00 0.50
CA VAL A 119 13.51 -5.36 0.91
C VAL A 119 13.35 -5.41 2.44
N ASN A 120 12.14 -5.75 2.92
CA ASN A 120 11.70 -5.87 4.34
C ASN A 120 11.01 -4.64 4.99
N SER A 121 10.20 -3.89 4.26
CA SER A 121 9.60 -2.66 4.81
C SER A 121 8.36 -2.84 5.73
N LEU A 122 7.96 -4.09 6.05
CA LEU A 122 6.96 -4.36 7.10
C LEU A 122 7.57 -5.15 8.28
N PRO A 123 7.88 -4.49 9.42
CA PRO A 123 8.25 -5.22 10.63
C PRO A 123 7.03 -6.03 11.10
N SER A 124 7.18 -7.35 11.23
CA SER A 124 6.16 -8.36 11.60
C SER A 124 5.35 -9.04 10.49
N PHE A 125 5.61 -8.75 9.21
CA PHE A 125 5.00 -9.50 8.10
C PHE A 125 5.86 -10.72 7.73
N ASN A 126 5.42 -11.93 8.13
CA ASN A 126 6.01 -13.17 7.65
C ASN A 126 5.33 -13.57 6.34
N LYS A 127 5.97 -13.22 5.21
CA LYS A 127 5.40 -13.44 3.88
C LYS A 127 5.16 -14.92 3.61
N GLU A 128 6.08 -15.78 4.00
CA GLU A 128 6.01 -17.23 3.77
C GLU A 128 4.82 -17.86 4.50
N GLU A 129 4.54 -17.41 5.73
CA GLU A 129 3.37 -17.85 6.49
C GLU A 129 2.07 -17.38 5.83
N VAL A 130 2.01 -16.11 5.42
CA VAL A 130 0.82 -15.52 4.78
C VAL A 130 0.51 -16.18 3.44
N ASP A 131 1.53 -16.31 2.58
CA ASP A 131 1.37 -16.92 1.26
C ASP A 131 0.97 -18.41 1.39
N GLY A 132 1.57 -19.15 2.34
CA GLY A 132 1.20 -20.55 2.60
C GLY A 132 -0.23 -20.73 3.11
N ASP A 133 -0.68 -19.82 3.97
CA ASP A 133 -2.04 -19.78 4.48
C ASP A 133 -3.05 -19.46 3.37
N ILE A 134 -2.76 -18.47 2.52
CA ILE A 134 -3.57 -18.13 1.35
C ILE A 134 -3.65 -19.32 0.39
N ASP A 135 -2.53 -19.97 0.09
CA ASP A 135 -2.48 -21.13 -0.81
C ASP A 135 -3.32 -22.30 -0.28
N ALA A 136 -3.34 -22.52 1.04
CA ALA A 136 -4.15 -23.57 1.66
C ALA A 136 -5.65 -23.37 1.49
N VAL A 137 -6.10 -22.12 1.30
CA VAL A 137 -7.52 -21.77 1.13
C VAL A 137 -7.82 -21.24 -0.28
N LYS A 138 -6.86 -21.28 -1.21
CA LYS A 138 -6.95 -20.68 -2.54
C LYS A 138 -8.19 -21.11 -3.32
N TYR A 139 -8.47 -22.41 -3.34
CA TYR A 139 -9.68 -22.94 -4.00
C TYR A 139 -10.98 -22.34 -3.42
N TRP A 140 -11.02 -22.12 -2.11
CA TRP A 140 -12.17 -21.51 -1.45
C TRP A 140 -12.27 -20.01 -1.78
N ILE A 141 -11.14 -19.29 -1.78
CA ILE A 141 -11.06 -17.88 -2.18
C ILE A 141 -11.51 -17.70 -3.63
N ASP A 142 -10.99 -18.49 -4.57
CA ASP A 142 -11.31 -18.39 -5.99
C ASP A 142 -12.81 -18.60 -6.24
N LYS A 143 -13.43 -19.53 -5.51
CA LYS A 143 -14.87 -19.78 -5.58
C LYS A 143 -15.72 -18.63 -5.01
N LYS A 144 -15.17 -17.87 -4.06
CA LYS A 144 -15.85 -16.77 -3.36
C LYS A 144 -15.42 -15.38 -3.85
N LYS A 145 -14.60 -15.31 -4.91
CA LYS A 145 -14.00 -14.06 -5.39
C LYS A 145 -15.03 -12.97 -5.66
N ASP A 146 -16.16 -13.31 -6.26
CA ASP A 146 -17.21 -12.35 -6.62
C ASP A 146 -18.01 -11.84 -5.39
N GLU A 147 -17.85 -12.48 -4.23
CA GLU A 147 -18.45 -12.06 -2.96
C GLU A 147 -17.49 -11.21 -2.11
N LEU A 148 -16.22 -11.11 -2.51
CA LEU A 148 -15.14 -10.38 -1.82
C LEU A 148 -14.97 -8.95 -2.32
#